data_AF-A0A1H6EBS6-F1
#
_entry.id   AF-A0A1H6EBS6-F1
#
_cell.length_a   1.000
_cell.length_b   1.000
_cell.length_c   1.000
_cell.angle_alpha   90.00
_cell.angle_beta   90.00
_cell.angle_gamma   90.00
#
_symmetry.space_group_name_H-M   'P 1'
#
loop_
_entity.id
_entity.type
_entity.pdbx_description
1 polymer ?
#
loop_
_entity_poly.entity_id
_entity_poly.type
_entity_poly.pdbx_seq_one_letter_code
_entity_poly.pdbx_strand_id
1 'polypeptide(L)'
;MRPSGRRLSQWLTEPMPLRKVADLLGVDVSKAPGLVRAGRFPCRVTKVNGRYVAFPVDVMVAMGIDDPIVRTDDLLTGAEFARRWD
;
A
#
# COMPACT_ATOMS: atom_id res chain seq x y z
N MET A 1 -19.47 22.74 -7.02
CA MET A 1 -18.91 21.83 -5.99
C MET A 1 -17.52 21.42 -6.46
N ARG A 2 -16.42 21.84 -5.82
CA ARG A 2 -15.09 21.38 -6.23
C ARG A 2 -15.00 19.89 -5.87
N PRO A 3 -14.59 18.98 -6.77
CA PRO A 3 -14.38 17.59 -6.39
C PRO A 3 -13.33 17.57 -5.27
N SER A 4 -13.71 17.07 -4.10
CA SER A 4 -12.84 17.03 -2.94
C SER A 4 -11.72 16.05 -3.23
N GLY A 5 -10.51 16.58 -3.44
CA GLY A 5 -9.31 15.75 -3.53
C GLY A 5 -9.16 14.92 -2.26
N ARG A 6 -8.72 13.67 -2.42
CA ARG A 6 -8.45 12.74 -1.32
C ARG A 6 -6.98 12.37 -1.35
N ARG A 7 -6.43 11.94 -0.22
CA ARG A 7 -5.07 11.38 -0.19
C ARG A 7 -4.99 10.15 -1.10
N LEU A 8 -3.86 9.90 -1.77
CA LEU A 8 -3.67 8.75 -2.64
C LEU A 8 -4.01 7.43 -1.90
N SER A 9 -3.56 7.30 -0.66
CA SER A 9 -3.85 6.15 0.21
C SER A 9 -5.35 5.92 0.45
N GLN A 10 -6.18 6.98 0.41
CA GLN A 10 -7.63 6.89 0.58
C GLN A 10 -8.36 6.37 -0.66
N TRP A 11 -7.70 6.37 -1.82
CA TRP A 11 -8.19 5.70 -3.03
C TRP A 11 -7.85 4.21 -3.03
N LEU A 12 -6.84 3.79 -2.27
CA LEU A 12 -6.40 2.40 -2.13
C LEU A 12 -6.99 1.81 -0.83
N THR A 13 -8.25 1.40 -0.88
CA THR A 13 -8.99 1.00 0.32
C THR A 13 -8.73 -0.44 0.76
N GLU A 14 -8.24 -1.29 -0.14
CA GLU A 14 -8.04 -2.71 0.17
C GLU A 14 -6.71 -2.96 0.89
N PRO A 15 -6.73 -3.61 2.08
CA PRO A 15 -5.51 -3.96 2.77
C PRO A 15 -4.74 -5.06 2.02
N MET A 16 -3.42 -4.92 1.98
CA MET A 16 -2.53 -5.76 1.20
C MET A 16 -2.09 -6.99 2.02
N PRO A 17 -2.15 -8.21 1.46
CA PRO A 17 -1.67 -9.41 2.15
C PRO A 17 -0.17 -9.35 2.47
N LEU A 18 0.24 -9.87 3.63
CA LEU A 18 1.64 -9.85 4.08
C LEU A 18 2.64 -10.34 3.03
N ARG A 19 2.31 -11.39 2.26
CA ARG A 19 3.17 -11.91 1.19
C ARG A 19 3.46 -10.86 0.12
N LYS A 20 2.43 -10.11 -0.32
CA LYS A 20 2.57 -9.05 -1.33
C LYS A 20 3.40 -7.89 -0.78
N VAL A 21 3.16 -7.52 0.47
CA VAL A 21 3.91 -6.44 1.14
C VAL A 21 5.38 -6.82 1.32
N ALA A 22 5.66 -8.07 1.71
CA ALA A 22 7.03 -8.56 1.85
C ALA A 22 7.79 -8.48 0.51
N ASP A 23 7.17 -8.93 -0.57
CA ASP A 23 7.71 -8.84 -1.92
C ASP A 23 8.03 -7.39 -2.34
N LEU A 24 7.07 -6.48 -2.17
CA LEU A 24 7.24 -5.05 -2.47
C LEU A 24 8.36 -4.38 -1.67
N LEU A 25 8.55 -4.79 -0.41
CA LEU A 25 9.57 -4.24 0.48
C LEU A 25 10.91 -5.00 0.40
N GLY A 26 11.06 -5.94 -0.54
CA GLY A 26 12.29 -6.73 -0.69
C GLY A 26 12.58 -7.67 0.50
N VAL A 27 11.56 -8.00 1.29
CA VAL A 27 11.65 -8.93 2.42
C VAL A 27 11.38 -10.34 1.93
N ASP A 28 12.23 -11.28 2.32
CA ASP A 28 11.99 -12.71 2.11
C ASP A 28 10.60 -13.12 2.68
N VAL A 29 9.70 -13.49 1.77
CA VAL A 29 8.31 -13.85 2.06
C VAL A 29 8.22 -14.95 3.11
N SER A 30 9.16 -15.90 3.14
CA SER A 30 9.18 -17.00 4.11
C SER A 30 9.46 -16.52 5.53
N LYS A 31 10.24 -15.43 5.68
CA LYS A 31 10.64 -14.84 6.96
C LYS A 31 9.65 -13.79 7.45
N ALA A 32 8.82 -13.24 6.57
CA ALA A 32 7.90 -12.15 6.90
C ALA A 32 7.02 -12.43 8.14
N PRO A 33 6.37 -13.60 8.30
CA PRO A 33 5.58 -13.88 9.51
C PRO A 33 6.42 -13.91 10.79
N GLY A 34 7.68 -14.33 10.72
CA GLY A 34 8.60 -14.33 11.86
C GLY A 34 9.00 -12.91 12.26
N LEU A 35 9.31 -12.06 11.28
CA LEU A 35 9.64 -10.66 11.49
C LEU A 35 8.47 -9.87 12.09
N VAL A 36 7.24 -10.13 11.64
CA VAL A 36 6.04 -9.52 12.21
C VAL A 36 5.90 -9.87 13.70
N ARG A 37 6.03 -11.15 14.06
CA ARG A 37 5.93 -11.60 15.46
C ARG A 37 7.05 -11.02 16.34
N ALA A 38 8.23 -10.80 15.75
CA ALA A 38 9.37 -10.19 16.42
C ALA A 38 9.31 -8.65 16.48
N GLY A 39 8.29 -8.01 15.90
CA GLY A 39 8.21 -6.54 15.84
C GLY A 39 9.25 -5.89 14.94
N ARG A 40 9.80 -6.63 13.97
CA ARG A 40 10.91 -6.22 13.09
C ARG A 40 10.52 -6.10 11.62
N PHE A 41 9.25 -6.25 11.29
CA PHE A 41 8.78 -6.07 9.92
C PHE A 41 8.84 -4.57 9.56
N PRO A 42 9.30 -4.19 8.35
CA PRO A 42 9.59 -2.79 7.98
C PRO A 42 8.35 -1.89 7.79
N CYS A 43 7.16 -2.44 7.98
CA CYS A 43 5.89 -1.75 7.81
C CYS A 43 4.94 -2.17 8.94
N ARG A 44 4.02 -1.29 9.32
CA ARG A 44 2.94 -1.66 10.22
C ARG A 44 2.05 -2.72 9.56
N VAL A 45 1.69 -3.74 10.32
CA VAL A 45 0.76 -4.78 9.89
C VAL A 45 -0.30 -4.98 10.96
N THR A 46 -1.51 -5.33 10.53
CA THR A 46 -2.62 -5.72 11.40
C THR A 46 -3.08 -7.13 11.08
N LYS A 47 -3.88 -7.73 11.96
CA LYS A 47 -4.44 -9.06 11.77
C LYS A 47 -5.94 -8.93 11.46
N VAL A 48 -6.34 -9.31 10.25
CA VAL A 48 -7.75 -9.33 9.81
C VAL A 48 -8.11 -10.77 9.48
N ASN A 49 -9.18 -11.30 10.10
CA ASN A 49 -9.65 -12.67 9.89
C ASN A 49 -8.52 -13.72 9.98
N GLY A 50 -7.64 -13.56 10.97
CA GLY A 50 -6.52 -14.47 11.20
C GLY A 50 -5.27 -14.25 10.33
N ARG A 51 -5.32 -13.36 9.33
CA ARG A 51 -4.23 -13.11 8.36
C ARG A 51 -3.57 -11.76 8.60
N TYR A 52 -2.25 -11.70 8.44
CA TYR A 52 -1.52 -10.43 8.47
C TYR A 52 -1.72 -9.65 7.17
N VAL A 53 -2.07 -8.37 7.31
CA VAL A 53 -2.27 -7.42 6.21
C VAL A 53 -1.66 -6.07 6.57
N ALA A 54 -1.30 -5.26 5.58
CA ALA A 54 -0.90 -3.86 5.77
C ALA A 54 -1.87 -2.94 5.02
N PHE A 55 -2.16 -1.76 5.57
CA PHE A 55 -2.92 -0.76 4.82
C PHE A 55 -2.01 -0.04 3.84
N PRO A 56 -2.51 0.40 2.67
CA PRO A 56 -1.68 1.06 1.66
C PRO A 56 -0.90 2.27 2.18
N VAL A 57 -1.45 3.04 3.11
CA VAL A 57 -0.72 4.15 3.76
C VAL A 57 0.54 3.69 4.49
N ASP A 58 0.49 2.56 5.21
CA ASP A 58 1.64 2.04 5.94
C ASP A 58 2.72 1.53 4.96
N VAL A 59 2.28 0.90 3.86
CA VAL A 59 3.17 0.40 2.80
C VAL A 59 3.84 1.55 2.07
N MET A 60 3.10 2.60 1.71
CA MET A 60 3.64 3.80 1.06
C MET A 60 4.72 4.46 1.93
N VAL A 61 4.45 4.63 3.23
CA VAL A 61 5.45 5.17 4.18
C VAL A 61 6.71 4.30 4.21
N ALA A 62 6.56 2.96 4.28
CA ALA A 62 7.71 2.05 4.28
C ALA A 62 8.51 2.08 2.97
N MET A 63 7.86 2.41 1.85
CA MET A 63 8.50 2.57 0.53
C MET A 63 9.08 3.97 0.31
N GLY A 64 8.88 4.92 1.23
CA GLY A 64 9.25 6.32 1.04
C GLY A 64 8.40 7.04 -0.02
N ILE A 65 7.18 6.55 -0.27
CA ILE A 65 6.22 7.16 -1.20
C ILE A 65 5.36 8.16 -0.43
N ASP A 66 5.36 9.41 -0.90
CA ASP A 66 4.48 10.44 -0.37
C ASP A 66 3.00 10.10 -0.58
N ASP A 67 2.14 10.57 0.31
CA ASP A 67 0.69 10.44 0.20
C ASP A 67 0.05 11.76 -0.28
N PRO A 68 0.17 12.14 -1.57
CA PRO A 68 -0.30 13.42 -2.07
C PRO A 68 -1.83 13.50 -2.09
N ILE A 69 -2.35 14.72 -2.20
CA ILE A 69 -3.77 14.93 -2.50
C ILE A 69 -3.99 14.69 -4.00
N VAL A 70 -4.85 13.74 -4.32
CA VAL A 70 -5.18 13.28 -5.67
C VAL A 70 -6.65 13.53 -5.94
N ARG A 71 -6.94 14.13 -7.11
CA ARG A 71 -8.29 14.33 -7.63
C ARG A 71 -8.66 13.21 -8.60
N THR A 72 -9.95 13.09 -8.93
CA THR A 72 -10.42 12.10 -9.90
C THR A 72 -9.70 12.20 -11.25
N ASP A 73 -9.46 13.42 -11.74
CA ASP A 73 -8.80 13.63 -13.03
C ASP A 73 -7.34 13.15 -13.02
N ASP A 74 -6.64 13.28 -11.89
CA ASP A 74 -5.27 12.78 -11.72
C ASP A 74 -5.26 11.24 -11.80
N LEU A 75 -6.25 10.57 -11.21
CA LEU A 75 -6.40 9.12 -11.29
C LEU A 75 -6.69 8.64 -12.72
N LEU A 76 -7.62 9.31 -13.41
CA LEU A 76 -7.97 8.94 -14.80
C LEU A 76 -6.76 9.12 -15.72
N THR A 77 -6.05 10.23 -15.59
CA THR A 77 -4.82 10.50 -16.35
C THR A 77 -3.74 9.46 -16.06
N GLY A 78 -3.55 9.11 -14.77
CA GLY A 78 -2.60 8.08 -14.37
C GLY A 78 -2.96 6.69 -14.91
N ALA A 79 -4.23 6.31 -14.89
CA ALA A 79 -4.71 5.05 -15.43
C ALA A 79 -4.56 4.98 -16.97
N GLU A 80 -4.81 6.09 -17.67
CA GLU A 80 -4.54 6.21 -19.10
C GLU A 80 -3.05 6.09 -19.41
N PHE A 81 -2.19 6.71 -18.61
CA PHE A 81 -0.75 6.58 -18.76
C PHE A 81 -0.30 5.13 -18.57
N ALA A 82 -0.71 4.47 -17.48
CA ALA A 82 -0.33 3.09 -17.19
C ALA A 82 -0.70 2.12 -18.32
N ARG A 83 -1.92 2.23 -18.87
CA ARG A 83 -2.39 1.40 -20.00
C ARG A 83 -1.54 1.52 -21.27
N ARG A 84 -0.75 2.58 -21.43
CA ARG A 84 0.15 2.74 -22.59
C ARG A 84 1.47 1.97 -22.45
N TRP A 85 1.77 1.51 -21.24
CA TRP A 85 3.04 0.89 -20.88
C TRP A 85 2.88 -0.52 -20.25
N ASP A 86 1.64 -1.00 -20.11
CA ASP A 86 1.31 -2.42 -19.90
C ASP A 86 1.47 -3.20 -21.22
#